data_AF-G9K4N0-F1
#
_entry.id   AF-G9K4N0-F1
#
_cell.length_a   1.000
_cell.length_b   1.000
_cell.length_c   1.000
_cell.angle_alpha   90.00
_cell.angle_beta   90.00
_cell.angle_gamma   90.00
#
_symmetry.space_group_name_H-M   'P 1'
#
loop_
_entity.id
_entity.type
_entity.pdbx_description
1 polymer ?
#
loop_
_entity_poly.entity_id
_entity_poly.type
_entity_poly.pdbx_seq_one_letter_code
_entity_poly.pdbx_strand_id
1 'polypeptide(L)' 'QPPGFKDGDCEGVIFEGEPMYLNVGEVPTPFHTFKVKVTTEKERMENIDSAILSPKQLKTPLQKILMDKDDIEDE' A
#
# COMPACT_ATOMS: atom_id res chain seq x y z
N GLN A 1 19.96 11.44 11.86
CA GLN A 1 19.54 10.04 11.68
C GLN A 1 18.61 9.67 12.82
N PRO A 2 17.41 9.11 12.57
CA PRO A 2 16.49 8.75 13.64
C PRO A 2 17.15 7.75 14.61
N PRO A 3 16.78 7.73 15.89
CA PRO A 3 17.29 6.75 16.84
C PRO A 3 17.14 5.32 16.29
N GLY A 4 18.23 4.55 16.29
CA GLY A 4 18.26 3.17 15.80
C GLY A 4 18.61 2.97 14.31
N PHE A 5 18.72 4.05 13.53
CA PHE A 5 19.16 3.95 12.13
C PHE A 5 20.69 3.96 12.05
N LYS A 6 21.23 3.09 11.20
CA LYS A 6 22.67 3.05 10.84
C LYS A 6 22.88 3.65 9.47
N ASP A 7 24.10 4.09 9.19
CA ASP A 7 24.47 4.55 7.86
C ASP A 7 24.28 3.40 6.86
N GLY A 8 23.77 3.75 5.67
CA GLY A 8 23.53 2.78 4.63
C GLY A 8 24.83 2.43 3.93
N ASP A 9 25.14 1.13 3.87
CA ASP A 9 26.31 0.62 3.13
C ASP A 9 26.03 0.47 1.63
N CYS A 10 24.77 0.65 1.21
CA CYS A 10 24.29 0.47 -0.17
C CYS A 10 23.30 1.58 -0.56
N GLU A 11 23.37 2.05 -1.81
CA GLU A 11 22.44 3.06 -2.37
C GLU A 11 21.07 2.49 -2.77
N GLY A 12 20.90 1.17 -2.74
CA GLY A 12 19.68 0.51 -3.19
C GLY A 12 19.49 -0.91 -2.65
N VAL A 13 18.36 -1.51 -3.05
CA VAL A 13 18.00 -2.90 -2.73
C VAL A 13 18.18 -3.76 -3.97
N ILE A 14 18.82 -4.92 -3.81
CA ILE A 14 18.91 -5.94 -4.85
C ILE A 14 17.72 -6.88 -4.68
N PHE A 15 16.99 -7.12 -5.76
CA PHE A 15 15.88 -8.07 -5.80
C PHE A 15 16.31 -9.29 -6.61
N GLU A 16 16.13 -10.48 -6.04
CA GLU A 16 16.46 -11.73 -6.71
C GLU A 16 15.31 -12.18 -7.61
N GLY A 17 15.61 -12.55 -8.86
CA GLY A 17 14.62 -12.97 -9.85
C GLY A 17 13.92 -11.84 -10.60
N GLU A 18 12.83 -12.16 -11.31
CA GLU A 18 12.03 -11.18 -12.07
C GLU A 18 11.00 -10.50 -11.13
N PRO A 19 11.10 -9.18 -10.88
CA PRO A 19 10.19 -8.50 -9.97
C PRO A 19 8.84 -8.21 -10.63
N MET A 20 7.77 -8.37 -9.84
CA MET A 20 6.44 -7.86 -10.12
C MET A 20 6.06 -6.80 -9.07
N TYR A 21 5.46 -5.69 -9.52
CA TYR A 21 5.04 -4.59 -8.66
C TYR A 21 3.53 -4.58 -8.48
N LEU A 22 3.08 -4.64 -7.23
CA LEU A 22 1.69 -4.54 -6.86
C LEU A 22 1.45 -3.28 -6.02
N ASN A 23 0.50 -2.45 -6.45
CA ASN A 23 0.00 -1.36 -5.63
C ASN A 23 -1.16 -1.88 -4.77
N VAL A 24 -0.93 -1.99 -3.46
CA VAL A 24 -1.91 -2.57 -2.53
C VAL A 24 -2.96 -1.53 -2.16
N GLY A 25 -2.55 -0.27 -1.97
CA GLY A 25 -3.49 0.79 -1.63
C GLY A 25 -2.83 2.05 -1.07
N GLU A 26 -3.67 3.04 -0.86
CA GLU A 26 -3.27 4.36 -0.35
C GLU A 26 -4.35 4.87 0.61
N VAL A 27 -3.92 5.32 1.79
CA VAL A 27 -4.78 5.89 2.83
C VAL A 27 -4.35 7.34 3.04
N PRO A 28 -5.03 8.31 2.41
CA PRO A 28 -4.84 9.71 2.70
C PRO A 28 -5.57 10.11 3.99
N THR A 29 -4.89 10.93 4.77
CA THR A 29 -5.42 11.70 5.90
C THR A 29 -5.23 13.19 5.58
N PRO A 30 -5.83 14.13 6.33
CA PRO A 30 -5.70 15.56 6.05
C PRO A 30 -4.25 16.09 6.02
N PHE A 31 -3.30 15.38 6.65
CA PHE A 31 -1.92 15.84 6.80
C PHE A 31 -0.87 14.87 6.26
N HIS A 32 -1.23 13.61 6.00
CA HIS A 32 -0.30 12.58 5.54
C HIS A 32 -0.99 11.61 4.58
N THR A 33 -0.21 11.03 3.67
CA THR A 33 -0.66 9.94 2.82
C THR A 33 0.21 8.71 3.08
N PHE A 34 -0.43 7.61 3.45
CA PHE A 34 0.26 6.33 3.61
C PHE A 34 0.01 5.44 2.39
N LYS A 35 1.08 5.06 1.67
CA LYS A 35 1.00 4.27 0.44
C LYS A 35 1.72 2.93 0.61
N VAL A 36 1.04 1.84 0.28
CA VAL A 36 1.59 0.48 0.35
C VAL A 36 1.80 -0.06 -1.05
N LYS A 37 3.06 -0.36 -1.37
CA LYS A 37 3.47 -1.07 -2.58
C LYS A 37 4.23 -2.33 -2.20
N VAL A 38 4.06 -3.39 -2.97
CA VAL A 38 4.75 -4.67 -2.79
C VAL A 38 5.53 -4.98 -4.05
N THR A 39 6.76 -5.46 -3.87
CA THR A 39 7.58 -6.08 -4.91
C THR A 39 7.78 -7.54 -4.55
N THR A 40 7.46 -8.45 -5.46
CA THR A 40 7.52 -9.92 -5.27
C THR A 40 8.02 -10.59 -6.54
N GLU A 41 8.45 -11.85 -6.49
CA GLU A 41 8.86 -12.59 -7.68
C GLU A 41 7.65 -12.90 -8.57
N LYS A 42 7.79 -12.70 -9.88
CA LYS A 42 6.74 -12.93 -10.87
C LYS A 42 6.20 -14.36 -10.84
N GLU A 43 7.08 -15.35 -10.72
CA GLU A 43 6.72 -16.78 -10.70
C GLU A 43 5.67 -17.11 -9.62
N ARG A 44 5.75 -16.45 -8.45
CA ARG A 44 4.77 -16.64 -7.36
C ARG A 44 3.37 -16.16 -7.73
N MET A 45 3.25 -15.28 -8.71
CA MET A 45 2.01 -14.62 -9.11
C MET A 45 1.37 -15.22 -10.37
N GLU A 46 2.06 -16.07 -11.11
CA GLU A 46 1.60 -16.61 -12.40
C GLU A 46 0.28 -17.40 -12.31
N ASN A 47 0.01 -18.02 -11.16
CA ASN A 47 -1.18 -18.85 -10.93
C ASN A 47 -2.28 -18.15 -10.12
N ILE A 48 -2.15 -16.84 -9.87
CA ILE A 48 -3.13 -16.09 -9.08
C ILE A 48 -4.19 -15.49 -10.00
N ASP A 49 -5.44 -15.47 -9.54
CA ASP A 49 -6.57 -14.93 -10.32
C ASP A 49 -6.27 -13.49 -10.78
N SER A 50 -6.36 -13.28 -12.10
CA SER A 50 -6.20 -11.98 -12.76
C SER A 50 -7.09 -10.87 -12.17
N ALA A 51 -8.24 -11.22 -11.59
CA ALA A 51 -9.11 -10.27 -10.91
C ALA A 51 -8.44 -9.65 -9.65
N ILE A 52 -7.51 -10.37 -9.02
CA ILE A 52 -6.73 -9.89 -7.87
C ILE A 52 -5.61 -8.94 -8.32
N LEU A 53 -5.05 -9.18 -9.51
CA LEU A 53 -4.01 -8.33 -10.13
C LEU A 53 -4.57 -7.04 -10.71
N SER A 54 -5.86 -7.02 -11.06
CA SER A 54 -6.50 -5.83 -11.58
C SER A 54 -6.58 -4.71 -10.51
N PRO A 55 -6.31 -3.44 -10.86
CA PRO A 55 -6.48 -2.32 -9.95
C PRO A 55 -7.93 -2.25 -9.46
N LYS A 56 -8.15 -2.56 -8.18
CA LYS A 56 -9.49 -2.44 -7.58
C LYS A 56 -9.76 -0.97 -7.30
N GLN A 57 -10.83 -0.43 -7.89
CA GLN A 57 -11.36 0.86 -7.47
C GLN A 57 -11.82 0.74 -6.01
N LEU A 58 -11.44 1.72 -5.18
CA LEU A 58 -11.93 1.82 -3.81
C LEU A 58 -13.47 1.85 -3.85
N LYS A 59 -14.11 0.82 -3.32
CA LYS A 59 -15.58 0.70 -3.29
C LYS A 59 -16.23 1.76 -2.41
N THR A 60 -15.45 2.36 -1.50
CA THR A 60 -15.91 3.37 -0.54
C THR A 60 -15.15 4.67 -0.79
N PRO A 61 -15.85 5.80 -1.02
CA PRO A 61 -15.23 7.12 -1.08
C PRO A 61 -14.44 7.42 0.19
N LEU A 62 -13.23 7.98 0.05
CA LEU A 62 -12.33 8.30 1.18
C LEU A 62 -13.01 9.16 2.27
N GLN A 63 -13.87 10.09 1.84
CA GLN A 63 -14.72 10.90 2.72
C GLN A 63 -15.59 10.08 3.68
N LYS A 64 -16.06 8.89 3.28
CA LYS A 64 -16.87 8.00 4.14
C LYS A 64 -16.04 7.14 5.09
N ILE A 65 -14.73 6.98 4.81
CA ILE A 65 -13.81 6.23 5.67
C ILE A 65 -13.32 7.13 6.82
N LEU A 66 -13.26 8.44 6.58
CA LEU A 66 -12.82 9.46 7.53
C LEU A 66 -13.93 9.95 8.49
N MET A 67 -15.18 9.55 8.28
CA MET A 67 -16.24 9.79 9.27
C MET A 67 -16.05 8.78 10.40
N ASP A 68 -15.43 9.22 11.50
CA ASP A 68 -15.31 8.42 12.71
C ASP A 68 -16.70 8.08 13.25
N LYS A 69 -16.78 6.96 14.00
CA LYS A 69 -18.03 6.39 14.55
C LYS A 69 -18.83 7.33 15.48
N ASP A 70 -18.25 8.46 15.87
CA ASP A 70 -18.83 9.41 16.82
C ASP A 70 -19.65 10.52 16.13
N ASP A 71 -19.69 10.57 14.79
CA ASP A 71 -20.57 11.49 14.02
C ASP A 71 -21.99 10.92 13.77
N ILE A 72 -22.35 9.81 14.44
CA ILE A 72 -23.74 9.32 14.54
C ILE A 72 -24.31 9.79 15.88
N GLU A 73 -24.37 11.10 16.10
CA GLU A 73 -25.21 11.69 17.15
C GLU A 73 -26.24 12.64 16.51
N ASP A 74 -27.49 12.16 16.61
CA ASP A 74 -28.77 12.86 16.59
C ASP A 74 -29.24 13.65 15.35
N GLU A 75 -30.15 13.01 14.59
CA GLU A 75 -31.33 13.69 14.01
C GLU A 75 -32.62 12.95 14.39
#